data_AF-A0A3D3PW95-F1
#
_entry.id   AF-A0A3D3PW95-F1
#
_cell.length_a   1.000
_cell.length_b   1.000
_cell.length_c   1.000
_cell.angle_alpha   90.00
_cell.angle_beta   90.00
_cell.angle_gamma   90.00
#
_symmetry.space_group_name_H-M   'P 1'
#
loop_
_entity.id
_entity.type
_entity.pdbx_description
1 polymer ?
#
loop_
_entity_poly.entity_id
_entity_poly.type
_entity_poly.pdbx_seq_one_letter_code
_entity_poly.pdbx_strand_id
1 'polypeptide(L)'
;PVLLAWGSEEERYAAAQLAAQMPNAEVLPRLPLMEAVTLAQRAALVIGVDTGLTHIAAAFMRPTIELYCDSPRWKTQGDWSPNIINLGDSGCPPGLAEVEAAVTRLLDFSNLATLLYCSRNGTTIEALKPIQGKSP
;
A
#
# COMPACT_ATOMS: atom_id res chain seq x y z
N PRO A 1 8.98 7.77 -5.20
CA PRO A 1 7.77 8.56 -4.84
C PRO A 1 6.68 7.63 -4.29
N VAL A 2 5.73 8.17 -3.51
CA VAL A 2 4.52 7.46 -3.08
C VAL A 2 3.38 7.81 -4.04
N LEU A 3 2.82 6.83 -4.71
CA LEU A 3 1.72 6.99 -5.66
C LEU A 3 0.42 6.56 -4.99
N LEU A 4 -0.55 7.47 -4.91
CA LEU A 4 -1.84 7.22 -4.28
C LEU A 4 -2.87 6.91 -5.38
N ALA A 5 -3.28 5.64 -5.48
CA ALA A 5 -4.32 5.21 -6.41
C ALA A 5 -5.72 5.36 -5.78
N TRP A 6 -6.72 5.55 -6.63
CA TRP A 6 -8.11 5.72 -6.23
C TRP A 6 -9.06 5.17 -7.30
N GLY A 7 -10.20 4.61 -6.86
CA GLY A 7 -11.28 4.07 -7.68
C GLY A 7 -12.56 4.91 -7.62
N SER A 8 -12.77 5.66 -6.53
CA SER A 8 -13.91 6.58 -6.35
C SER A 8 -13.49 8.02 -6.05
N GLU A 9 -14.40 8.98 -6.20
CA GLU A 9 -14.11 10.38 -5.86
C GLU A 9 -13.80 10.56 -4.37
N GLU A 10 -14.47 9.82 -3.50
CA GLU A 10 -14.21 9.82 -2.06
C GLU A 10 -12.76 9.39 -1.76
N GLU A 11 -12.28 8.34 -2.44
CA GLU A 11 -10.89 7.89 -2.33
C GLU A 11 -9.91 8.93 -2.90
N ARG A 12 -10.28 9.63 -3.98
CA ARG A 12 -9.47 10.73 -4.53
C ARG A 12 -9.32 11.87 -3.55
N TYR A 13 -10.41 12.27 -2.87
CA TYR A 13 -10.37 13.31 -1.85
C TYR A 13 -9.51 12.90 -0.65
N ALA A 14 -9.65 11.65 -0.18
CA ALA A 14 -8.80 11.12 0.88
C ALA A 14 -7.32 11.11 0.46
N ALA A 15 -7.01 10.65 -0.75
CA ALA A 15 -5.65 10.66 -1.29
C ALA A 15 -5.07 12.08 -1.37
N ALA A 16 -5.87 13.08 -1.77
CA ALA A 16 -5.42 14.48 -1.80
C ALA A 16 -5.09 15.02 -0.40
N GLN A 17 -5.88 14.69 0.61
CA GLN A 17 -5.60 15.07 2.01
C GLN A 17 -4.33 14.41 2.55
N LEU A 18 -4.06 13.17 2.15
CA LEU A 18 -2.81 12.47 2.48
C LEU A 18 -1.62 13.10 1.78
N ALA A 19 -1.70 13.32 0.46
CA ALA A 19 -0.62 13.91 -0.32
C ALA A 19 -0.22 15.31 0.17
N ALA A 20 -1.19 16.12 0.64
CA ALA A 20 -0.91 17.44 1.21
C ALA A 20 0.03 17.40 2.44
N GLN A 21 0.14 16.26 3.11
CA GLN A 21 0.98 16.06 4.29
C GLN A 21 2.28 15.30 3.98
N MET A 22 2.47 14.87 2.72
CA MET A 22 3.55 13.98 2.31
C MET A 22 4.32 14.60 1.12
N PRO A 23 5.50 15.21 1.35
CA PRO A 23 6.25 15.90 0.29
C PRO A 23 6.65 15.03 -0.92
N ASN A 24 6.67 13.71 -0.75
CA ASN A 24 7.05 12.75 -1.78
C ASN A 24 5.87 11.92 -2.32
N ALA A 25 4.62 12.34 -2.04
CA ALA A 25 3.41 11.67 -2.49
C ALA A 25 2.74 12.39 -3.66
N GLU A 26 2.18 11.62 -4.57
CA GLU A 26 1.46 12.08 -5.75
C GLU A 26 0.11 11.35 -5.82
N VAL A 27 -0.98 12.11 -5.93
CA VAL A 27 -2.29 11.54 -6.27
C VAL A 27 -2.30 11.26 -7.76
N LEU A 28 -2.49 9.99 -8.12
CA LEU A 28 -2.53 9.60 -9.53
C LEU A 28 -3.75 10.21 -10.23
N PRO A 29 -3.70 10.42 -11.55
CA PRO A 29 -4.91 10.63 -12.33
C PRO A 29 -5.82 9.40 -12.26
N ARG A 30 -7.07 9.53 -12.71
CA ARG A 30 -7.96 8.36 -12.81
C ARG A 30 -7.37 7.37 -13.81
N LEU A 31 -7.00 6.18 -13.35
CA LEU A 31 -6.38 5.17 -14.19
C LEU A 31 -7.42 4.20 -14.78
N PRO A 32 -7.32 3.86 -16.07
CA PRO A 32 -7.92 2.64 -16.60
C PRO A 32 -7.41 1.41 -15.84
N LEU A 33 -8.25 0.37 -15.73
CA LEU A 33 -7.91 -0.84 -14.97
C LEU A 33 -6.56 -1.44 -15.38
N MET A 34 -6.29 -1.55 -16.68
CA MET A 34 -5.05 -2.14 -17.18
C MET A 34 -3.81 -1.31 -16.85
N GLU A 35 -3.93 0.01 -16.74
CA GLU A 35 -2.82 0.87 -16.31
C GLU A 35 -2.56 0.73 -14.81
N ALA A 36 -3.62 0.63 -14.00
CA ALA A 36 -3.49 0.35 -12.57
C ALA A 36 -2.80 -1.01 -12.33
N VAL A 37 -3.18 -2.05 -13.08
CA VAL A 37 -2.52 -3.37 -13.04
C VAL A 37 -1.03 -3.26 -13.41
N THR A 38 -0.73 -2.54 -14.49
CA THR A 38 0.66 -2.32 -14.95
C THR A 38 1.48 -1.59 -13.89
N LEU A 39 0.87 -0.62 -13.20
CA LEU A 39 1.51 0.09 -12.11
C LEU A 39 1.81 -0.83 -10.94
N ALA A 40 0.82 -1.62 -10.51
CA ALA A 40 0.98 -2.61 -9.43
C ALA A 40 2.11 -3.60 -9.73
N GLN A 41 2.21 -4.11 -10.96
CA GLN A 41 3.28 -5.02 -11.40
C GLN A 41 4.68 -4.42 -11.31
N ARG A 42 4.80 -3.09 -11.40
CA ARG A 42 6.10 -2.39 -11.46
C ARG A 42 6.46 -1.71 -10.14
N ALA A 43 5.54 -1.68 -9.18
CA ALA A 43 5.78 -1.07 -7.88
C ALA A 43 6.93 -1.76 -7.15
N ALA A 44 7.77 -0.96 -6.48
CA ALA A 44 8.84 -1.47 -5.63
C ALA A 44 8.26 -2.05 -4.34
N LEU A 45 7.16 -1.45 -3.86
CA LEU A 45 6.35 -1.93 -2.75
C LEU A 45 4.90 -1.49 -2.99
N VAL A 46 3.95 -2.35 -2.63
CA VAL A 46 2.51 -2.02 -2.57
C VAL A 46 2.06 -2.13 -1.13
N ILE A 47 1.33 -1.12 -0.65
CA ILE A 47 0.70 -1.12 0.67
C ILE A 47 -0.76 -0.79 0.45
N GLY A 48 -1.66 -1.65 0.91
CA GLY A 48 -3.07 -1.34 0.76
C GLY A 48 -3.96 -2.21 1.60
N VAL A 49 -5.17 -1.71 1.82
CA VAL A 49 -6.22 -2.51 2.46
C VAL A 49 -6.70 -3.64 1.53
N ASP A 50 -7.59 -4.50 2.03
CA ASP A 50 -8.25 -5.59 1.28
C ASP A 50 -9.04 -5.07 0.05
N THR A 51 -8.32 -4.80 -1.03
CA THR A 51 -8.81 -4.27 -2.31
C THR A 51 -8.21 -5.04 -3.48
N GLY A 52 -8.92 -5.03 -4.61
CA GLY A 52 -8.48 -5.74 -5.81
C GLY A 52 -7.08 -5.35 -6.30
N LEU A 53 -6.68 -4.08 -6.17
CA LEU A 53 -5.37 -3.63 -6.66
C LEU A 53 -4.22 -4.13 -5.77
N THR A 54 -4.42 -4.19 -4.45
CA THR A 54 -3.48 -4.83 -3.52
C THR A 54 -3.28 -6.31 -3.88
N HIS A 55 -4.39 -7.04 -4.05
CA HIS A 55 -4.38 -8.47 -4.41
C HIS A 55 -3.71 -8.75 -5.75
N ILE A 56 -3.92 -7.86 -6.73
CA ILE A 56 -3.25 -7.94 -8.03
C ILE A 56 -1.73 -7.83 -7.85
N ALA A 57 -1.23 -6.91 -7.02
CA ALA A 57 0.21 -6.80 -6.76
C ALA A 57 0.79 -8.06 -6.11
N ALA A 58 0.08 -8.61 -5.11
CA ALA A 58 0.43 -9.86 -4.45
C ALA A 58 0.48 -11.04 -5.45
N ALA A 59 -0.49 -11.12 -6.36
CA ALA A 59 -0.55 -12.16 -7.39
C ALA A 59 0.65 -12.10 -8.36
N PHE A 60 1.19 -10.90 -8.60
CA PHE A 60 2.44 -10.71 -9.36
C PHE A 60 3.72 -10.85 -8.51
N MET A 61 3.61 -11.37 -7.29
CA MET A 61 4.71 -11.57 -6.33
C MET A 61 5.52 -10.30 -6.03
N ARG A 62 4.88 -9.14 -6.19
CA ARG A 62 5.49 -7.86 -5.82
C ARG A 62 5.57 -7.78 -4.30
N PRO A 63 6.59 -7.11 -3.75
CA PRO A 63 6.59 -6.78 -2.32
C PRO A 63 5.28 -6.07 -1.97
N THR A 64 4.47 -6.70 -1.11
CA THR A 64 3.10 -6.29 -0.84
C THR A 64 2.79 -6.41 0.65
N ILE A 65 2.23 -5.35 1.22
CA ILE A 65 1.68 -5.34 2.57
C ILE A 65 0.16 -5.22 2.46
N GLU A 66 -0.54 -6.27 2.87
CA GLU A 66 -2.00 -6.34 2.89
C GLU A 66 -2.50 -5.97 4.28
N LEU A 67 -3.31 -4.91 4.35
CA LEU A 67 -3.83 -4.35 5.59
C LEU A 67 -5.29 -4.78 5.79
N TYR A 68 -5.53 -5.52 6.87
CA TYR A 68 -6.84 -6.00 7.25
C TYR A 68 -7.37 -5.18 8.41
N CYS A 69 -8.49 -4.49 8.17
CA CYS A 69 -9.18 -3.68 9.18
C CYS A 69 -10.65 -4.10 9.30
N ASP A 70 -11.36 -4.18 8.17
CA ASP A 70 -12.81 -4.43 8.13
C ASP A 70 -13.17 -5.79 7.51
N SER A 71 -12.15 -6.56 7.12
CA SER A 71 -12.28 -7.89 6.52
C SER A 71 -11.47 -8.91 7.31
N PRO A 72 -11.98 -10.13 7.53
CA PRO A 72 -11.21 -11.17 8.18
C PRO A 72 -10.06 -11.63 7.29
N ARG A 73 -8.84 -11.62 7.84
CA ARG A 73 -7.60 -11.90 7.10
C ARG A 73 -7.61 -13.25 6.41
N TRP A 74 -8.10 -14.29 7.09
CA TRP A 74 -8.14 -15.66 6.56
C TRP A 74 -8.88 -15.81 5.22
N LYS A 75 -9.74 -14.85 4.86
CA LYS A 75 -10.57 -14.93 3.66
C LYS A 75 -9.81 -14.61 2.38
N THR A 76 -8.85 -13.68 2.43
CA THR A 76 -8.19 -13.16 1.22
C THR A 76 -6.68 -13.04 1.34
N GLN A 77 -6.08 -13.38 2.49
CA GLN A 77 -4.63 -13.26 2.67
C GLN A 77 -3.82 -14.01 1.62
N GLY A 78 -2.75 -13.39 1.14
CA GLY A 78 -1.75 -14.08 0.35
C GLY A 78 -0.71 -14.81 1.21
N ASP A 79 -0.55 -16.11 1.01
CA ASP A 79 0.43 -16.96 1.72
C ASP A 79 1.41 -17.71 0.79
N TRP A 80 1.37 -17.41 -0.51
CA TRP A 80 2.19 -18.08 -1.53
C TRP A 80 3.58 -17.49 -1.74
N SER A 81 3.94 -16.39 -1.07
CA SER A 81 5.23 -15.72 -1.26
C SER A 81 5.73 -15.03 0.01
N PRO A 82 7.04 -15.09 0.31
CA PRO A 82 7.64 -14.34 1.41
C PRO A 82 7.65 -12.81 1.17
N ASN A 83 7.33 -12.37 -0.04
CA ASN A 83 7.19 -10.95 -0.40
C ASN A 83 5.83 -10.37 0.00
N ILE A 84 4.92 -11.19 0.53
CA ILE A 84 3.59 -10.76 0.97
C ILE A 84 3.56 -10.79 2.50
N ILE A 85 3.18 -9.67 3.09
CA ILE A 85 2.99 -9.55 4.55
C ILE A 85 1.56 -9.11 4.80
N ASN A 86 0.85 -9.89 5.61
CA ASN A 86 -0.53 -9.61 6.00
C ASN A 86 -0.54 -9.07 7.43
N LEU A 87 -1.12 -7.89 7.65
CA LEU A 87 -1.18 -7.24 8.96
C LEU A 87 -2.61 -6.89 9.36
N GLY A 88 -2.90 -7.00 10.64
CA GLY A 88 -4.23 -6.78 11.21
C GLY A 88 -5.22 -7.91 10.96
N ASP A 89 -6.46 -7.69 11.37
CA ASP A 89 -7.61 -8.55 11.13
C ASP A 89 -8.92 -7.74 11.27
N SER A 90 -10.07 -8.38 11.06
CA SER A 90 -11.39 -7.76 11.21
C SER A 90 -11.59 -7.15 12.60
N GLY A 91 -11.79 -5.83 12.67
CA GLY A 91 -11.95 -5.06 13.90
C GLY A 91 -10.64 -4.82 14.67
N CYS A 92 -9.50 -5.26 14.14
CA CYS A 92 -8.18 -5.17 14.76
C CYS A 92 -7.15 -4.67 13.72
N PRO A 93 -7.19 -3.37 13.36
CA PRO A 93 -6.22 -2.80 12.42
C PRO A 93 -4.79 -2.88 12.99
N PRO A 94 -3.77 -2.99 12.13
CA PRO A 94 -2.39 -3.07 12.60
C PRO A 94 -1.90 -1.72 13.15
N GLY A 95 -0.96 -1.79 14.09
CA GLY A 95 -0.26 -0.60 14.60
C GLY A 95 0.81 -0.10 13.63
N LEU A 96 1.19 1.17 13.77
CA LEU A 96 2.23 1.80 12.93
C LEU A 96 3.55 1.02 12.94
N ALA A 97 4.00 0.58 14.12
CA ALA A 97 5.26 -0.15 14.27
C ALA A 97 5.29 -1.49 13.52
N GLU A 98 4.14 -2.17 13.41
CA GLU A 98 4.03 -3.42 12.64
C GLU A 98 4.17 -3.15 11.15
N VAL A 99 3.55 -2.06 10.67
CA VAL A 99 3.66 -1.63 9.27
C VAL A 99 5.09 -1.19 8.96
N GLU A 100 5.73 -0.40 9.82
CA GLU A 100 7.14 0.02 9.65
C GLU A 100 8.11 -1.17 9.59
N ALA A 101 7.91 -2.18 10.43
CA ALA A 101 8.70 -3.41 10.41
C ALA A 101 8.50 -4.20 9.11
N ALA A 102 7.27 -4.30 8.62
CA ALA A 102 6.96 -4.94 7.34
C ALA A 102 7.56 -4.18 6.15
N VAL A 103 7.47 -2.85 6.15
CA VAL A 103 8.10 -1.98 5.14
C VAL A 103 9.60 -2.21 5.11
N THR A 104 10.26 -2.18 6.27
CA THR A 104 11.71 -2.40 6.38
C THR A 104 12.11 -3.79 5.88
N ARG A 105 11.31 -4.82 6.18
CA ARG A 105 11.54 -6.19 5.73
C ARG A 105 11.44 -6.34 4.21
N LEU A 106 10.55 -5.60 3.57
CA LEU A 106 10.28 -5.72 2.13
C LEU A 106 11.07 -4.74 1.26
N LEU A 107 11.59 -3.63 1.82
CA LEU A 107 12.32 -2.59 1.09
C LEU A 107 13.84 -2.74 1.05
N ASP A 108 14.38 -3.95 1.22
CA ASP A 108 15.83 -4.14 1.02
C ASP A 108 16.16 -4.42 -0.47
N PHE A 109 17.32 -3.92 -0.90
CA PHE A 109 17.93 -3.97 -2.25
C PHE A 109 17.52 -2.90 -3.30
N SER A 110 18.36 -1.86 -3.37
CA SER A 110 18.97 -1.37 -4.63
C SER A 110 18.08 -0.74 -5.72
N ASN A 111 16.88 -0.23 -5.44
CA ASN A 111 16.10 0.51 -6.45
C ASN A 111 15.39 1.76 -5.92
N LEU A 112 15.36 2.80 -6.75
CA LEU A 112 14.59 4.04 -6.56
C LEU A 112 13.12 3.69 -6.29
N ALA A 113 12.70 3.77 -5.03
CA ALA A 113 11.46 3.19 -4.56
C ALA A 113 10.22 3.98 -5.02
N THR A 114 9.37 3.30 -5.79
CA THR A 114 7.98 3.70 -6.05
C THR A 114 7.07 2.87 -5.16
N LEU A 115 6.42 3.53 -4.20
CA LEU A 115 5.44 2.94 -3.28
C LEU A 115 4.04 3.17 -3.83
N LEU A 116 3.21 2.14 -3.98
CA LEU A 116 1.80 2.29 -4.36
C LEU A 116 0.92 2.12 -3.13
N TYR A 117 0.05 3.10 -2.84
CA TYR A 117 -0.90 3.05 -1.73
C TYR A 117 -2.34 2.93 -2.22
N CYS A 118 -3.09 1.97 -1.66
CA CYS A 118 -4.50 1.73 -1.98
C CYS A 118 -5.36 1.80 -0.71
N SER A 119 -6.34 2.72 -0.70
CA SER A 119 -7.29 2.89 0.40
C SER A 119 -8.69 2.47 -0.03
N ARG A 120 -9.54 2.09 0.93
CA ARG A 120 -10.98 1.87 0.74
C ARG A 120 -11.74 2.85 1.64
N ASN A 121 -12.73 3.57 1.10
CA ASN A 121 -13.72 4.36 1.86
C ASN A 121 -13.18 5.29 2.97
N GLY A 122 -12.00 5.89 2.80
CA GLY A 122 -11.46 6.85 3.78
C GLY A 122 -11.03 6.26 5.13
N THR A 123 -10.99 4.93 5.31
CA THR A 123 -10.39 4.30 6.48
C THR A 123 -8.89 4.56 6.45
N THR A 124 -8.50 5.66 7.07
CA THR A 124 -7.13 6.17 7.02
C THR A 124 -6.30 5.37 8.01
N ILE A 125 -5.46 4.45 7.53
CA ILE A 125 -4.28 4.05 8.31
C ILE A 125 -3.35 5.27 8.23
N GLU A 126 -2.99 5.82 9.38
CA GLU A 126 -2.13 7.01 9.46
C GLU A 126 -0.94 6.84 8.51
N ALA A 127 -0.79 7.81 7.60
CA ALA A 127 0.23 7.78 6.58
C ALA A 127 1.59 7.44 7.20
N LEU A 128 2.23 6.39 6.66
CA LEU A 128 3.63 6.12 6.92
C LEU A 128 4.41 7.40 6.60
N LYS A 129 4.86 8.10 7.64
CA LYS A 129 5.80 9.20 7.46
C LYS A 129 7.03 8.61 6.75
N PRO A 130 7.63 9.32 5.79
CA PRO A 130 8.80 8.82 5.10
C PRO A 130 9.87 8.45 6.12
N ILE A 131 10.32 7.20 6.07
CA ILE A 131 11.52 6.75 6.76
C ILE A 131 12.65 7.59 6.18
N GLN A 132 13.06 8.64 6.89
CA GLN A 132 14.24 9.39 6.51
C GLN A 132 15.42 8.46 6.65
N GLY A 133 15.96 8.02 5.50
CA GLY A 133 17.20 7.27 5.46
C GLY A 133 18.29 8.08 6.14
N LYS A 134 18.69 7.67 7.34
CA LYS A 134 20.02 8.04 7.86
C LYS A 134 21.03 7.33 6.97
N SER A 135 21.56 8.05 5.98
CA SER A 135 22.87 7.75 5.41
C SER A 135 23.95 8.05 6.45
N PRO A 136 25.11 7.36 6.38
CA PRO A 136 26.01 7.10 7.51
C PRO A 136 26.64 8.33 8.15
#